data_AF-A0A3C1G1H2-F1
#
_entry.id   AF-A0A3C1G1H2-F1
#
_cell.length_a   1.000
_cell.length_b   1.000
_cell.length_c   1.000
_cell.angle_alpha   90.00
_cell.angle_beta   90.00
_cell.angle_gamma   90.00
#
_symmetry.space_group_name_H-M   'P 1'
#
loop_
_entity.id
_entity.type
_entity.pdbx_description
1 polymer ?
#
loop_
_entity_poly.entity_id
_entity_poly.type
_entity_poly.pdbx_seq_one_letter_code
_entity_poly.pdbx_strand_id
1 'polypeptide(L)'
;MKKAFYIGCLVGGIMGVVIALSMDLLLGGAVGSGWREAVAHDFGALFGRTFDLNSFFVLSVVFVIIGFIAAFGALVGGICAVMVARLLSFLTKEH
;
A
#
# COMPACT_ATOMS: atom_id res chain seq x y z
N MET A 1 0.67 20.68 -13.65
CA MET A 1 1.21 20.18 -12.36
C MET A 1 0.16 19.54 -11.46
N LYS A 2 -0.90 20.25 -11.04
CA LYS A 2 -1.95 19.67 -10.16
C LYS A 2 -2.64 18.42 -10.75
N LYS A 3 -2.96 18.45 -12.06
CA LYS A 3 -3.54 17.28 -12.76
C LYS A 3 -2.61 16.06 -12.74
N ALA A 4 -1.32 16.25 -13.01
CA ALA A 4 -0.32 15.18 -12.97
C ALA A 4 -0.18 14.58 -11.56
N PHE A 5 -0.21 15.43 -10.52
CA PHE A 5 -0.20 14.95 -9.13
C PHE A 5 -1.40 14.06 -8.82
N TYR A 6 -2.64 14.50 -9.14
CA TYR A 6 -3.84 13.69 -8.86
C TYR A 6 -3.86 12.36 -9.62
N ILE A 7 -3.42 12.35 -10.88
CA ILE A 7 -3.31 11.11 -11.67
C ILE A 7 -2.25 10.19 -11.03
N GLY A 8 -1.10 10.75 -10.65
CA GLY A 8 -0.07 10.02 -9.92
C GLY A 8 -0.57 9.44 -8.60
N CYS A 9 -1.36 10.20 -7.84
CA CYS A 9 -1.97 9.72 -6.61
C CYS A 9 -2.95 8.57 -6.83
N LEU A 10 -3.80 8.67 -7.86
CA LEU A 10 -4.75 7.62 -8.17
C LEU A 10 -4.03 6.32 -8.57
N VAL A 11 -3.08 6.41 -9.51
CA VAL A 11 -2.32 5.25 -9.99
C VAL A 11 -1.47 4.66 -8.86
N GLY A 12 -0.76 5.51 -8.11
CA GLY A 12 0.06 5.09 -6.99
C GLY A 12 -0.75 4.45 -5.86
N GLY A 13 -1.94 4.97 -5.58
CA GLY A 13 -2.85 4.40 -4.58
C GLY A 13 -3.38 3.03 -4.98
N ILE A 14 -3.83 2.88 -6.23
CA ILE A 14 -4.26 1.59 -6.78
C ILE A 14 -3.10 0.58 -6.72
N MET A 15 -1.90 0.98 -7.16
CA MET A 15 -0.72 0.12 -7.08
C MET A 15 -0.35 -0.25 -5.65
N GLY A 16 -0.47 0.69 -4.70
CA GLY A 16 -0.25 0.42 -3.27
C GLY A 16 -1.21 -0.64 -2.73
N VAL A 17 -2.50 -0.56 -3.07
CA VAL A 17 -3.49 -1.58 -2.72
C VAL A 17 -3.12 -2.93 -3.33
N VAL A 18 -2.79 -2.96 -4.63
CA VAL A 18 -2.42 -4.20 -5.34
C VAL A 18 -1.20 -4.85 -4.68
N ILE A 19 -0.16 -4.08 -4.35
CA ILE A 19 1.05 -4.59 -3.67
C ILE A 19 0.70 -5.13 -2.28
N ALA A 20 -0.08 -4.38 -1.49
CA ALA A 20 -0.48 -4.78 -0.15
C ALA A 20 -1.27 -6.10 -0.17
N LEU A 21 -2.25 -6.22 -1.08
CA LEU A 21 -3.02 -7.44 -1.28
C LEU A 21 -2.20 -8.60 -1.85
N SER A 22 -1.21 -8.31 -2.70
CA SER A 22 -0.31 -9.34 -3.24
C SER A 22 0.49 -10.02 -2.13
N MET A 23 0.88 -9.28 -1.08
CA MET A 23 1.54 -9.90 0.08
C MET A 23 0.62 -10.86 0.84
N ASP A 24 -0.67 -10.55 0.96
CA ASP A 24 -1.62 -11.42 1.67
C ASP A 24 -2.09 -12.60 0.83
N LEU A 25 -2.34 -12.38 -0.47
CA LEU A 25 -2.96 -13.37 -1.36
C LEU A 25 -1.96 -14.22 -2.16
N LEU A 26 -0.85 -13.63 -2.60
CA LEU A 26 0.09 -14.29 -3.53
C LEU A 26 1.37 -14.73 -2.83
N LEU A 27 1.88 -13.92 -1.91
CA LEU A 27 3.20 -14.14 -1.29
C LEU A 27 3.12 -14.70 0.12
N GLY A 28 1.97 -14.60 0.81
CA GLY A 28 1.81 -15.04 2.19
C GLY A 28 2.16 -16.52 2.39
N GLY A 29 1.88 -17.37 1.40
CA GLY A 29 2.25 -18.79 1.41
C GLY A 29 3.67 -19.10 0.95
N ALA A 30 4.36 -18.18 0.27
CA ALA A 30 5.66 -18.42 -0.36
C ALA A 30 6.84 -17.75 0.36
N VAL A 31 6.62 -16.61 1.03
CA VAL A 31 7.70 -15.77 1.59
C VAL A 31 7.71 -15.76 3.14
N GLY A 32 6.78 -16.48 3.78
CA GLY A 32 6.88 -16.83 5.19
C GLY A 32 5.66 -16.48 6.06
N SER A 33 4.91 -15.41 5.74
CA SER A 33 3.60 -15.10 6.34
C SER A 33 2.92 -13.93 5.63
N GLY A 34 1.58 -13.88 5.63
CA GLY A 34 0.79 -12.71 5.22
C GLY A 34 0.63 -11.67 6.33
N TRP A 35 -0.10 -10.60 6.04
CA TRP A 35 -0.40 -9.54 7.01
C TRP A 35 -1.31 -10.07 8.12
N ARG A 36 -2.25 -10.95 7.76
CA ARG A 36 -3.21 -11.53 8.70
C ARG A 36 -2.53 -12.40 9.74
N GLU A 37 -1.58 -13.22 9.33
CA GLU A 37 -0.79 -14.07 10.22
C GLU A 37 0.08 -13.22 11.15
N ALA A 38 0.74 -12.18 10.62
CA ALA A 38 1.54 -11.26 11.43
C ALA A 38 0.70 -10.56 12.51
N VAL A 39 -0.46 -10.01 12.13
CA VAL A 39 -1.37 -9.34 13.08
C VAL A 39 -1.93 -10.32 14.11
N ALA A 40 -2.33 -11.54 13.70
CA ALA A 40 -2.81 -12.54 14.64
C ALA A 40 -1.72 -12.99 15.63
N HIS A 41 -0.48 -13.12 15.16
CA HIS A 41 0.68 -13.40 16.00
C HIS A 41 0.94 -12.29 17.02
N ASP A 42 0.94 -11.02 16.57
CA ASP A 42 1.18 -9.87 17.43
C ASP A 42 0.08 -9.69 18.48
N PHE A 43 -1.18 -9.90 18.10
CA PHE A 43 -2.27 -9.94 19.08
C PHE A 43 -2.15 -11.10 20.05
N GLY A 44 -1.67 -12.25 19.59
CA GLY A 44 -1.32 -13.37 20.44
C GLY A 44 -0.29 -13.00 21.52
N ALA A 45 0.79 -12.33 21.11
CA ALA A 45 1.83 -11.87 22.00
C ALA A 45 1.34 -10.79 22.99
N LEU A 46 0.49 -9.87 22.54
CA LEU A 46 0.01 -8.74 23.35
C LEU A 46 -1.07 -9.13 24.37
N PHE A 47 -2.00 -10.01 24.00
CA PHE A 47 -3.15 -10.36 24.83
C PHE A 47 -3.05 -11.77 25.45
N GLY A 48 -2.00 -12.53 25.14
CA GLY A 48 -1.78 -13.87 25.66
C GLY A 48 -2.85 -14.89 25.23
N ARG A 49 -3.52 -14.66 24.09
CA ARG A 49 -4.59 -15.52 23.55
C ARG A 49 -4.41 -15.71 22.07
N THR A 50 -4.71 -16.89 21.55
CA THR A 50 -4.70 -17.11 20.10
C THR A 50 -5.89 -16.41 19.44
N PHE A 51 -5.64 -15.66 18.38
CA PHE A 51 -6.68 -15.03 17.56
C PHE A 51 -6.84 -15.79 16.25
N ASP A 52 -8.09 -16.00 15.84
CA ASP A 52 -8.38 -16.54 14.52
C ASP A 52 -8.01 -15.52 13.43
N LEU A 53 -7.48 -16.01 12.31
CA LEU A 53 -7.07 -15.20 11.16
C LEU A 53 -8.25 -14.46 10.52
N ASN A 54 -9.47 -14.99 10.66
CA ASN A 54 -10.71 -14.37 10.18
C ASN A 54 -11.44 -13.56 11.25
N SER A 55 -10.86 -13.43 12.45
CA SER A 55 -11.48 -12.63 13.51
C SER A 55 -11.61 -11.17 13.09
N PHE A 56 -12.70 -10.53 13.53
CA PHE A 56 -12.98 -9.13 13.23
C PHE A 56 -11.81 -8.20 13.59
N PHE A 57 -11.16 -8.46 14.73
CA PHE A 57 -10.01 -7.68 15.19
C PHE A 57 -8.83 -7.76 14.21
N VAL A 58 -8.42 -8.97 13.79
CA VAL A 58 -7.30 -9.15 12.86
C VAL A 58 -7.60 -8.48 11.52
N LEU A 59 -8.78 -8.73 10.95
CA LEU A 59 -9.17 -8.14 9.67
C LEU A 59 -9.25 -6.61 9.71
N SER A 60 -9.73 -6.04 10.81
CA SER A 60 -9.82 -4.58 10.97
C SER A 60 -8.44 -3.91 10.92
N VAL A 61 -7.43 -4.52 11.58
CA VAL A 61 -6.06 -3.98 11.59
C VAL A 61 -5.39 -4.15 10.23
N VAL A 62 -5.57 -5.30 9.59
CA VAL A 62 -5.06 -5.53 8.22
C VAL A 62 -5.64 -4.51 7.25
N PHE A 63 -6.93 -4.19 7.36
CA PHE A 63 -7.55 -3.15 6.54
C PHE A 63 -6.92 -1.76 6.75
N VAL A 64 -6.58 -1.41 8.00
CA VAL A 64 -5.86 -0.17 8.32
C VAL A 64 -4.46 -0.17 7.71
N ILE A 65 -3.73 -1.29 7.80
CA ILE A 65 -2.39 -1.42 7.19
C ILE A 65 -2.47 -1.23 5.68
N ILE A 66 -3.40 -1.91 5.00
CA ILE A 66 -3.60 -1.77 3.55
C ILE A 66 -3.95 -0.33 3.20
N GLY A 67 -4.83 0.31 3.97
CA GLY A 67 -5.19 1.72 3.78
C GLY A 67 -3.99 2.66 3.91
N PHE A 68 -3.10 2.41 4.86
CA PHE A 68 -1.87 3.19 5.03
C PHE A 68 -0.90 2.99 3.85
N ILE A 69 -0.70 1.75 3.39
CA ILE A 69 0.13 1.46 2.22
C ILE A 69 -0.45 2.13 0.96
N ALA A 70 -1.77 2.09 0.78
CA ALA A 70 -2.45 2.76 -0.33
C ALA A 70 -2.26 4.29 -0.28
N ALA A 71 -2.39 4.91 0.89
CA ALA A 71 -2.16 6.34 1.07
C ALA A 71 -0.70 6.71 0.78
N PHE A 72 0.25 5.89 1.24
CA PHE A 72 1.66 6.08 0.95
C PHE A 72 1.97 5.93 -0.55
N GLY A 73 1.44 4.88 -1.18
CA GLY A 73 1.55 4.66 -2.62
C GLY A 73 0.99 5.83 -3.43
N ALA A 74 -0.15 6.38 -3.02
CA ALA A 74 -0.74 7.56 -3.64
C ALA A 74 0.18 8.79 -3.50
N LEU A 75 0.73 9.04 -2.32
CA LEU A 75 1.61 10.19 -2.11
C LEU A 75 2.88 10.07 -2.97
N VAL A 76 3.54 8.92 -2.96
CA VAL A 76 4.74 8.66 -3.77
C VAL A 76 4.42 8.75 -5.26
N GLY A 77 3.32 8.14 -5.72
CA GLY A 77 2.88 8.20 -7.11
C GLY A 77 2.60 9.62 -7.57
N GLY A 78 1.99 10.46 -6.73
CA GLY A 78 1.78 11.88 -6.98
C GLY A 78 3.08 12.65 -7.17
N ILE A 79 4.05 12.45 -6.26
CA ILE A 79 5.38 13.08 -6.34
C ILE A 79 6.11 12.64 -7.61
N CYS A 80 6.16 11.34 -7.89
CA CYS A 80 6.80 10.80 -9.10
C CYS A 80 6.17 11.37 -10.38
N ALA A 81 4.84 11.40 -10.48
CA ALA A 81 4.15 11.96 -11.65
C ALA A 81 4.45 13.45 -11.84
N VAL A 82 4.58 14.22 -10.76
CA VAL A 82 5.00 15.62 -10.82
C VAL A 82 6.43 15.75 -11.32
N MET A 83 7.36 14.92 -10.84
CA MET A 83 8.76 14.93 -11.29
C MET A 83 8.87 14.60 -12.78
N VAL A 84 8.18 13.56 -13.24
CA VAL A 84 8.12 13.18 -14.66
C VAL A 84 7.52 14.30 -15.50
N ALA A 85 6.41 14.91 -15.07
CA ALA A 85 5.80 16.03 -15.78
C ALA A 85 6.73 17.25 -15.86
N ARG A 86 7.53 17.52 -14.82
CA ARG A 86 8.55 18.59 -14.86
C ARG A 86 9.65 18.27 -15.85
N LEU A 87 10.19 17.05 -15.81
CA LEU A 87 11.24 16.62 -16.72
C LEU A 87 10.78 16.72 -18.18
N LEU A 88 9.60 16.18 -18.49
CA LEU A 88 9.04 16.25 -19.84
C LEU A 88 8.79 17.69 -20.27
N SER A 89 8.27 18.54 -19.39
CA SER A 89 8.08 19.97 -19.70
C SER A 89 9.39 20.72 -19.91
N PHE A 90 10.49 20.28 -19.29
CA PHE A 90 11.81 20.85 -19.52
C PHE A 90 12.38 20.38 -20.86
N LEU A 91 12.24 19.11 -21.19
CA LEU A 91 12.74 18.53 -22.44
C LEU A 91 11.95 18.96 -23.68
N THR A 92 10.64 19.19 -23.54
CA THR A 92 9.79 19.68 -24.64
C THR A 92 9.80 21.20 -24.78
N LYS A 93 10.50 21.92 -23.89
CA LYS A 93 10.92 23.30 -24.14
C LYS A 93 12.13 23.26 -25.09
N GLU A 94 11.90 22.87 -26.33
CA GLU A 94 12.74 23.31 -27.43
C GLU A 94 12.25 24.69 -27.91
N HIS A 95 13.21 25.53 -28.26
CA HIS A 95 13.16 26.91 -28.79
C HIS A 95 11.85 27.41 -29.39
#